data_AF-A0A839WD10-F1
#
_entry.id   AF-A0A839WD10-F1
#
_cell.length_a   1.000
_cell.length_b   1.000
_cell.length_c   1.000
_cell.angle_alpha   90.00
_cell.angle_beta   90.00
_cell.angle_gamma   90.00
#
_symmetry.space_group_name_H-M   'P 1'
#
loop_
_entity.id
_entity.type
_entity.pdbx_description
1 polymer ?
#
loop_
_entity_poly.entity_id
_entity_poly.type
_entity_poly.pdbx_seq_one_letter_code
_entity_poly.pdbx_strand_id
1 'polypeptide(L)'
;MSNFRRQRRKGVAMTAAWLYFRFPLSLRMVEEMLASRGILVSHETVRQRGLTFGRGIADQPRRRAPQRGDNWHLGEVVLNIAGKRQYLRRTVDRVGFVPNVLCRAGAMPRRPSACSANC
;
A
#
# COMPACT_ATOMS: atom_id res chain seq x y z
N MET A 1 20.65 -6.42 33.65
CA MET A 1 21.01 -6.16 32.22
C MET A 1 20.14 -6.95 31.21
N SER A 2 18.93 -7.36 31.57
CA SER A 2 18.04 -8.20 30.76
C SER A 2 16.99 -7.39 29.95
N ASN A 3 16.69 -6.16 30.38
CA ASN A 3 15.70 -5.30 29.72
C ASN A 3 16.22 -4.62 28.45
N PHE A 4 17.53 -4.32 28.36
CA PHE A 4 18.10 -3.57 27.24
C PHE A 4 18.09 -4.34 25.91
N ARG A 5 18.42 -5.64 25.95
CA ARG A 5 18.38 -6.54 24.78
C ARG A 5 16.95 -6.80 24.28
N ARG A 6 15.96 -6.88 25.18
CA ARG A 6 14.53 -7.01 24.83
C ARG A 6 13.95 -5.71 24.26
N GLN A 7 14.33 -4.55 24.80
CA GLN A 7 13.84 -3.24 24.33
C GLN A 7 14.33 -2.94 22.90
N ARG A 8 15.60 -3.24 22.58
CA ARG A 8 16.16 -3.12 21.22
C ARG A 8 15.42 -3.99 20.21
N ARG A 9 15.05 -5.24 20.58
CA ARG A 9 14.29 -6.15 19.69
C ARG A 9 12.85 -5.70 19.40
N LYS A 10 12.17 -5.07 20.36
CA LYS A 10 10.81 -4.54 20.15
C LYS A 10 10.80 -3.33 19.21
N GLY A 11 11.77 -2.42 19.35
CA GLY A 11 11.89 -1.24 18.47
C GLY A 11 12.09 -1.63 17.01
N VAL A 12 13.01 -2.55 16.74
CA VAL A 12 13.30 -3.06 15.39
C VAL A 12 12.06 -3.67 14.73
N ALA A 13 11.32 -4.51 15.45
CA ALA A 13 10.12 -5.16 14.92
C ALA A 13 9.02 -4.16 14.54
N MET A 14 8.85 -3.08 15.32
CA MET A 14 7.93 -2.01 14.97
C MET A 14 8.41 -1.21 13.76
N THR A 15 9.71 -0.90 13.67
CA THR A 15 10.29 -0.23 12.50
C THR A 15 10.11 -1.06 11.23
N ALA A 16 10.30 -2.38 11.31
CA ALA A 16 10.09 -3.30 10.20
C ALA A 16 8.62 -3.31 9.73
N ALA A 17 7.68 -3.45 10.66
CA ALA A 17 6.25 -3.40 10.36
C ALA A 17 5.84 -2.04 9.79
N TRP A 18 6.38 -0.94 10.32
CA TRP A 18 6.12 0.41 9.83
C TRP A 18 6.62 0.60 8.39
N LEU A 19 7.84 0.15 8.06
CA LEU A 19 8.37 0.20 6.70
C LEU A 19 7.49 -0.58 5.72
N TYR A 20 7.03 -1.77 6.13
CA TYR A 20 6.14 -2.61 5.33
C TYR A 20 4.77 -1.95 5.04
N PHE A 21 4.15 -1.30 6.03
CA PHE A 21 2.84 -0.66 5.84
C PHE A 21 2.91 0.73 5.20
N ARG A 22 4.06 1.42 5.30
CA ARG A 22 4.21 2.80 4.81
C ARG A 22 4.65 2.88 3.36
N PHE A 23 5.40 1.90 2.87
CA PHE A 23 5.96 1.85 1.54
C PHE A 23 5.52 0.56 0.83
N PRO A 24 5.40 0.55 -0.50
CA PRO A 24 5.07 -0.66 -1.28
C PRO A 24 6.29 -1.61 -1.38
N LEU A 25 6.87 -1.97 -0.23
CA LEU A 25 8.03 -2.87 -0.13
C LEU A 25 7.56 -4.31 0.07
N SER A 26 8.29 -5.25 -0.54
CA SER A 26 8.13 -6.66 -0.19
C SER A 26 8.72 -6.95 1.19
N LEU A 27 8.21 -7.97 1.88
CA LEU A 27 8.75 -8.36 3.20
C LEU A 27 10.24 -8.74 3.12
N ARG A 28 10.68 -9.28 1.98
CA ARG A 28 12.09 -9.62 1.71
C ARG A 28 12.98 -8.38 1.57
N MET A 29 12.50 -7.35 0.88
CA MET A 29 13.22 -6.07 0.82
C MET A 29 13.36 -5.45 2.21
N VAL A 30 12.33 -5.54 3.06
CA VAL A 30 12.42 -5.05 4.45
C VAL A 30 13.44 -5.84 5.27
N GLU A 31 13.50 -7.16 5.10
CA GLU A 31 14.52 -8.04 5.70
C GLU A 31 15.94 -7.63 5.27
N GLU A 32 16.18 -7.44 3.97
CA GLU A 32 17.47 -7.01 3.43
C GLU A 32 17.89 -5.62 3.91
N MET A 33 16.95 -4.66 3.98
CA MET A 33 17.21 -3.31 4.49
C MET A 33 17.55 -3.28 5.98
N LEU A 34 17.03 -4.24 6.75
CA LEU A 34 17.39 -4.38 8.17
C LEU A 34 18.73 -5.12 8.30
N ALA A 35 18.96 -6.14 7.47
CA ALA A 35 20.22 -6.87 7.43
C ALA A 35 21.42 -5.96 7.11
N SER A 36 21.27 -5.03 6.16
CA SER A 36 22.31 -4.03 5.84
C SER A 36 22.65 -3.10 7.00
N ARG A 37 21.74 -2.95 7.98
CA ARG A 37 21.96 -2.20 9.23
C ARG A 37 22.47 -3.09 10.37
N GLY A 38 22.86 -4.33 10.08
CA GLY A 38 23.31 -5.31 11.08
C GLY A 38 22.17 -5.92 11.89
N ILE A 39 20.93 -5.85 11.42
CA ILE A 39 19.73 -6.27 12.14
C ILE A 39 19.11 -7.47 11.42
N LEU A 40 19.36 -8.67 11.94
CA LEU A 40 18.81 -9.92 11.41
C LEU A 40 17.36 -10.12 11.88
N VAL A 41 16.41 -9.94 10.97
CA VAL A 41 14.98 -10.19 11.19
C VAL A 41 14.42 -10.93 9.99
N SER A 42 13.96 -12.16 10.20
CA SER A 42 13.28 -12.93 9.16
C SER A 42 11.99 -12.23 8.73
N HIS A 43 11.70 -12.26 7.43
CA HIS A 43 10.44 -11.76 6.86
C HIS A 43 9.18 -12.34 7.56
N GLU A 44 9.23 -13.57 8.07
CA GLU A 44 8.13 -14.17 8.85
C GLU A 44 7.88 -13.43 10.17
N THR A 45 8.95 -12.96 10.81
CA THR A 45 8.85 -12.16 12.03
C THR A 45 8.21 -10.81 11.73
N VAL A 46 8.56 -10.19 10.60
CA VAL A 46 7.91 -8.95 10.13
C VAL A 46 6.42 -9.19 9.87
N ARG A 47 6.07 -10.32 9.22
CA ARG A 47 4.67 -10.70 8.97
C ARG A 47 3.89 -10.90 10.26
N GLN A 48 4.40 -11.67 11.22
CA GLN A 48 3.74 -11.90 12.51
C GLN A 48 3.54 -10.59 13.28
N ARG A 49 4.54 -9.71 13.27
CA ARG A 49 4.45 -8.38 13.89
C ARG A 49 3.46 -7.49 13.16
N GLY A 50 3.40 -7.58 11.85
CA GLY A 50 2.38 -6.94 11.03
C GLY A 50 0.97 -7.41 11.38
N LEU A 51 0.76 -8.67 11.76
CA LEU A 51 -0.55 -9.13 12.22
C LEU A 51 -0.91 -8.56 13.61
N THR A 52 0.06 -8.45 14.52
CA THR A 52 -0.19 -7.92 15.88
C THR A 52 -0.39 -6.41 15.91
N PHE A 53 0.41 -5.65 15.15
CA PHE A 53 0.42 -4.18 15.19
C PHE A 53 -0.18 -3.52 13.94
N GLY A 54 -0.52 -4.32 12.91
CA GLY A 54 -0.85 -3.80 11.60
C GLY A 54 -2.07 -2.90 11.58
N ARG A 55 -3.06 -3.13 12.44
CA ARG A 55 -4.23 -2.25 12.50
C ARG A 55 -3.86 -0.82 12.91
N GLY A 56 -3.13 -0.66 14.00
CA GLY A 56 -2.68 0.68 14.46
C GLY A 56 -1.71 1.34 13.48
N ILE A 57 -0.81 0.57 12.88
CA ILE A 57 0.17 1.08 11.91
C ILE A 57 -0.51 1.42 10.56
N ALA A 58 -1.48 0.65 10.09
CA ALA A 58 -2.18 0.89 8.83
C ALA A 58 -3.25 2.01 8.96
N ASP A 59 -3.84 2.17 10.15
CA ASP A 59 -4.83 3.22 10.38
C ASP A 59 -4.19 4.62 10.46
N GLN A 60 -2.92 4.73 10.83
CA GLN A 60 -2.24 6.03 10.95
C GLN A 60 -1.99 6.72 9.59
N PRO A 61 -1.51 6.03 8.53
CA PRO A 61 -1.53 6.53 7.16
C PRO A 61 -2.93 6.87 6.67
N ARG A 62 -3.94 6.04 7.00
CA ARG A 62 -5.34 6.30 6.62
C ARG A 62 -5.90 7.58 7.24
N ARG A 63 -5.55 7.87 8.50
CA ARG A 63 -5.95 9.11 9.21
C ARG A 63 -5.21 10.35 8.72
N ARG A 64 -3.98 10.19 8.21
CA ARG A 64 -3.16 11.28 7.66
C ARG A 64 -3.36 11.48 6.16
N ALA A 65 -3.99 10.52 5.48
CA ALA A 65 -4.43 10.71 4.12
C ALA A 65 -5.39 11.91 4.09
N PRO A 66 -5.32 12.76 3.05
CA PRO A 66 -6.30 13.82 2.87
C PRO A 66 -7.70 13.24 3.07
N GLN A 67 -8.59 13.99 3.74
CA GLN A 67 -10.02 13.65 3.70
C GLN A 67 -10.36 13.41 2.24
N ARG A 68 -10.88 12.22 1.95
CA ARG A 68 -11.32 11.80 0.62
C ARG A 68 -12.40 12.77 0.18
N GLY A 69 -12.02 13.89 -0.40
CA GLY A 69 -12.94 14.90 -0.89
C GLY A 69 -13.71 14.33 -2.07
N ASP A 70 -14.96 14.74 -2.21
CA ASP A 70 -15.94 14.24 -3.19
C ASP A 70 -15.55 14.39 -4.68
N ASN A 71 -14.37 14.94 -4.97
CA ASN A 71 -13.90 15.20 -6.32
C ASN A 71 -12.82 14.19 -6.73
N TRP A 72 -13.26 13.04 -7.24
CA TRP A 72 -12.40 12.03 -7.86
C TRP A 72 -12.27 12.28 -9.36
N HIS A 73 -11.04 12.32 -9.88
CA HIS A 73 -10.79 12.37 -11.30
C HIS A 73 -10.64 10.95 -11.85
N LEU A 74 -11.53 10.54 -12.75
CA LEU A 74 -11.41 9.28 -13.49
C LEU A 74 -10.55 9.52 -14.73
N GLY A 75 -9.28 9.11 -14.67
CA GLY A 75 -8.40 9.07 -15.83
C GLY A 75 -8.68 7.83 -16.66
N GLU A 76 -9.03 8.00 -17.93
CA GLU A 76 -9.26 6.91 -18.89
C GLU A 76 -8.14 6.92 -19.94
N VAL A 77 -7.45 5.79 -20.08
CA VAL A 77 -6.39 5.59 -21.07
C VAL A 77 -6.69 4.33 -21.87
N VAL A 78 -6.60 4.41 -23.19
CA VAL A 78 -6.72 3.26 -24.08
C VAL A 78 -5.31 2.76 -24.38
N LEU A 79 -5.05 1.50 -24.05
CA LEU A 79 -3.79 0.81 -24.33
C LEU A 79 -4.02 -0.24 -25.40
N ASN A 80 -3.06 -0.41 -26.32
CA ASN A 80 -3.07 -1.52 -27.25
C ASN A 80 -1.99 -2.51 -26.82
N ILE A 81 -2.40 -3.67 -26.31
CA ILE A 81 -1.49 -4.71 -25.80
C ILE A 81 -1.75 -5.99 -26.60
N ALA A 82 -0.73 -6.48 -27.29
CA ALA A 82 -0.80 -7.68 -28.13
C ALA A 82 -1.95 -7.65 -29.16
N GLY A 83 -2.15 -6.49 -29.81
CA GLY A 83 -3.20 -6.29 -30.83
C GLY A 83 -4.62 -6.20 -30.26
N LYS A 84 -4.79 -6.26 -28.93
CA LYS A 84 -6.07 -6.11 -28.26
C LYS A 84 -6.17 -4.75 -27.58
N ARG A 85 -7.27 -4.05 -27.82
CA ARG A 85 -7.62 -2.81 -27.09
C ARG A 85 -7.96 -3.14 -25.65
N GLN A 86 -7.24 -2.48 -24.74
CA GLN A 86 -7.40 -2.54 -23.30
C GLN A 86 -7.78 -1.14 -22.80
N TYR A 87 -8.70 -1.08 -21.86
CA TYR A 87 -9.10 0.18 -21.23
C TYR A 87 -8.59 0.21 -19.81
N LEU A 88 -7.73 1.19 -19.54
CA LEU A 88 -7.21 1.47 -18.22
C LEU A 88 -7.99 2.65 -17.63
N ARG A 89 -8.70 2.41 -16.53
CA ARG A 89 -9.33 3.43 -15.71
C ARG A 89 -8.56 3.56 -14.41
N ARG A 90 -8.08 4.77 -14.10
CA ARG A 90 -7.51 5.11 -12.80
C ARG A 90 -8.39 6.13 -12.12
N THR A 91 -8.79 5.86 -10.88
CA THR A 91 -9.33 6.92 -10.02
C THR A 91 -8.14 7.63 -9.39
N VAL A 92 -8.11 8.95 -9.49
CA VAL A 92 -7.06 9.79 -8.93
C VAL A 92 -7.74 10.83 -8.05
N ASP A 93 -7.26 11.01 -6.82
CA ASP A 93 -7.71 12.12 -5.98
C ASP A 93 -7.04 13.44 -6.38
N ARG A 94 -7.46 14.54 -5.76
CA ARG A 94 -6.91 15.88 -6.00
C ARG A 94 -5.41 16.01 -5.68
N VAL A 95 -4.87 15.12 -4.84
CA VAL A 95 -3.48 15.12 -4.38
C VAL A 95 -2.63 14.12 -5.19
N GLY A 96 -3.22 13.46 -6.20
CA GLY A 96 -2.53 12.50 -7.06
C GLY A 96 -2.47 11.07 -6.49
N PHE A 97 -3.17 10.78 -5.39
CA PHE A 97 -3.27 9.42 -4.87
C PHE A 97 -4.16 8.57 -5.77
N VAL A 98 -3.68 7.38 -6.12
CA VAL A 98 -4.38 6.43 -7.00
C VAL A 98 -4.87 5.24 -6.18
N PRO A 99 -6.10 5.27 -5.64
CA PRO A 99 -6.62 4.17 -4.84
C PRO A 99 -6.97 2.93 -5.67
N ASN A 100 -7.35 3.09 -6.94
CA ASN A 100 -7.78 1.97 -7.78
C ASN A 100 -7.37 2.14 -9.23
N VAL A 101 -6.98 1.02 -9.84
CA VAL A 101 -6.65 0.91 -11.26
C VAL A 101 -7.36 -0.31 -11.82
N LEU A 102 -8.27 -0.08 -12.76
CA LEU A 102 -9.02 -1.12 -13.46
C LEU A 102 -8.52 -1.22 -14.89
N CYS A 103 -8.06 -2.40 -15.30
CA CYS A 103 -7.73 -2.70 -16.69
C CYS A 103 -8.75 -3.72 -17.22
N ARG A 104 -9.39 -3.45 -18.36
CA ARG A 104 -10.36 -4.35 -18.98
C ARG A 104 -10.11 -4.53 -20.48
N ALA A 105 -10.10 -5.79 -20.91
CA ALA A 105 -10.03 -6.18 -22.31
C ALA A 105 -11.43 -6.13 -22.96
N GLY A 106 -11.50 -5.73 -24.24
CA GLY A 106 -12.75 -5.75 -25.00
C GLY A 106 -13.57 -4.47 -24.90
N ALA A 107 -14.89 -4.53 -25.11
CA ALA A 107 -15.74 -3.34 -25.24
C ALA A 107 -15.90 -2.55 -23.92
N MET A 108 -15.90 -1.22 -24.04
CA MET A 108 -15.99 -0.31 -22.91
C MET A 108 -17.40 -0.32 -22.29
N PRO A 109 -17.59 -0.65 -21.00
CA PRO A 109 -18.89 -0.47 -20.35
C PRO A 109 -19.20 1.03 -20.21
N ARG A 110 -20.50 1.40 -20.38
CA ARG A 110 -20.99 2.77 -20.23
C ARG A 110 -20.41 3.42 -18.97
N ARG A 111 -20.01 4.69 -19.06
CA ARG A 111 -19.48 5.45 -17.90
C ARG A 111 -20.46 5.29 -16.73
N PRO A 112 -20.03 4.77 -15.57
CA PRO A 112 -20.85 4.88 -14.37
C PRO A 112 -21.04 6.38 -14.09
N SER A 113 -22.28 6.84 -13.97
CA SER A 113 -22.65 8.25 -13.86
C SER A 113 -22.19 8.91 -12.55
N ALA A 114 -21.80 8.12 -11.55
CA ALA A 114 -21.13 8.58 -10.35
C ALA A 114 -20.50 7.37 -9.66
N CYS A 115 -19.22 7.45 -9.27
CA CYS A 115 -18.69 6.55 -8.24
C CYS A 115 -19.09 7.13 -6.88
N SER A 116 -20.20 6.65 -6.34
CA SER A 116 -20.54 6.89 -4.93
C SER A 116 -19.46 6.26 -4.04
N ALA A 117 -19.07 6.99 -3.00
CA ALA A 117 -17.88 6.78 -2.16
C ALA A 117 -17.93 5.57 -1.21
N ASN A 118 -18.64 4.48 -1.54
CA ASN A 118 -18.77 3.30 -0.69
C ASN A 118 -18.52 1.97 -1.42
N CYS A 119 -17.28 1.79 -1.88
CA CYS A 119 -16.67 0.46 -2.13
C CYS A 119 -15.22 0.47 -1.62
#